data_AF-A0A7S4KJN0-F1
#
_entry.id   AF-A0A7S4KJN0-F1
#
_cell.length_a   1.000
_cell.length_b   1.000
_cell.length_c   1.000
_cell.angle_alpha   90.00
_cell.angle_beta   90.00
_cell.angle_gamma   90.00
#
_symmetry.space_group_name_H-M   'P 1'
#
loop_
_entity.id
_entity.type
_entity.pdbx_description
1 polymer ?
#
loop_
_entity_poly.entity_id
_entity_poly.type
_entity_poly.pdbx_seq_one_letter_code
_entity_poly.pdbx_strand_id
1 'polypeptide(L)'
;QMPRPQEGKQLFLVRLPNILSFQPRPFDPETFEEELEETEEGERRMRTDNVIRWRDGGEGTPRQSNARLARWSDGSMTLHVGNEVLTAQQIEHQKAQRSSTQLFLRHKGSNLECHGVLHKKLTFQPASIDSKTHRALTKHIAQAHTGKERKIKMTATTVNPEKEKLEKEKIWEDNNRLEARRQAHRDRDRGPELSADFLDADDDGELDGNL
;
A
#
# COMPACT_ATOMS: atom_id res chain seq x y z
N GLN A 1 -12.22 -21.33 27.02
CA GLN A 1 -12.83 -20.04 26.62
C GLN A 1 -11.72 -19.01 26.51
N MET A 2 -11.78 -18.10 25.53
CA MET A 2 -10.81 -16.98 25.43
C MET A 2 -11.07 -15.97 26.57
N PRO A 3 -10.02 -15.28 27.08
CA PRO A 3 -10.19 -14.32 28.15
C PRO A 3 -11.07 -13.15 27.69
N ARG A 4 -12.06 -12.79 28.50
CA ARG A 4 -12.91 -11.63 28.26
C ARG A 4 -12.22 -10.35 28.76
N PRO A 5 -12.36 -9.21 28.06
CA PRO A 5 -11.94 -7.94 28.62
C PRO A 5 -12.71 -7.66 29.91
N GLN A 6 -12.02 -7.08 30.90
CA GLN A 6 -12.67 -6.71 32.16
C GLN A 6 -13.66 -5.57 31.92
N GLU A 7 -14.83 -5.67 32.55
CA GLU A 7 -15.90 -4.69 32.42
C GLU A 7 -15.44 -3.31 32.93
N GLY A 8 -15.81 -2.25 32.21
CA GLY A 8 -15.43 -0.87 32.53
C GLY A 8 -14.00 -0.46 32.15
N LYS A 9 -13.17 -1.36 31.60
CA LYS A 9 -11.82 -1.00 31.10
C LYS A 9 -11.86 -0.49 29.66
N GLN A 10 -11.04 0.53 29.38
CA GLN A 10 -10.90 1.08 28.03
C GLN A 10 -10.11 0.12 27.13
N LEU A 11 -10.66 -0.14 25.94
CA LEU A 11 -9.99 -0.93 24.91
C LEU A 11 -9.20 -0.03 23.96
N PHE A 12 -7.96 -0.43 23.67
CA PHE A 12 -7.05 0.27 22.78
C PHE A 12 -6.74 -0.60 21.56
N LEU A 13 -6.83 -0.01 20.37
CA LEU A 13 -6.32 -0.58 19.14
C LEU A 13 -4.85 -0.19 18.99
N VAL A 14 -3.97 -1.19 18.99
CA VAL A 14 -2.54 -0.96 18.82
C VAL A 14 -2.14 -1.38 17.40
N ARG A 15 -1.54 -0.46 16.64
CA ARG A 15 -0.84 -0.83 15.39
C ARG A 15 0.64 -0.98 15.71
N LEU A 16 1.11 -2.23 15.71
CA LEU A 16 2.51 -2.52 15.98
C LEU A 16 3.39 -2.02 14.80
N PRO A 17 4.37 -1.14 15.07
CA PRO A 17 5.36 -0.77 14.07
C PRO A 17 6.34 -1.92 13.83
N ASN A 18 7.10 -1.86 12.73
CA ASN A 18 8.10 -2.89 12.40
C ASN A 18 9.22 -3.05 13.44
N ILE A 19 9.29 -2.16 14.44
CA ILE A 19 10.28 -2.14 15.54
C ILE A 19 9.86 -2.95 16.77
N LEU A 20 8.64 -3.51 16.78
CA LEU A 20 8.03 -4.15 17.93
C LEU A 20 7.19 -5.34 17.46
N SER A 21 7.45 -6.52 18.02
CA SER A 21 6.64 -7.72 17.79
C SER A 21 5.87 -8.13 19.05
N PHE A 22 4.83 -8.94 18.88
CA PHE A 22 4.02 -9.48 19.97
C PHE A 22 3.86 -10.99 19.79
N GLN A 23 4.21 -11.76 20.81
CA GLN A 23 4.03 -13.21 20.82
C GLN A 23 2.69 -13.56 21.47
N PRO A 24 1.73 -14.13 20.71
CA PRO A 24 0.40 -14.44 21.25
C PRO A 24 0.38 -15.66 22.17
N ARG A 25 1.30 -16.61 21.95
CA ARG A 25 1.44 -17.81 22.79
C ARG A 25 2.17 -17.47 24.10
N PRO A 26 1.84 -18.15 25.21
CA PRO A 26 2.60 -18.01 26.43
C PRO A 26 4.05 -18.40 26.19
N PHE A 27 4.96 -17.64 26.78
CA PHE A 27 6.39 -17.87 26.75
C PHE A 27 6.75 -18.97 27.73
N ASP A 28 7.42 -20.00 27.22
CA ASP A 28 7.99 -21.09 27.98
C ASP A 28 9.51 -21.09 27.77
N PRO A 29 10.33 -20.89 28.83
CA PRO A 29 11.78 -20.92 28.73
C PRO A 29 12.35 -22.25 28.21
N GLU A 30 11.67 -23.37 28.47
CA GLU A 30 12.20 -24.70 28.12
C GLU A 30 12.00 -25.02 26.65
N THR A 31 10.88 -24.59 26.07
CA THR A 31 10.62 -24.70 24.62
C THR A 31 11.13 -23.50 23.84
N PHE A 32 11.74 -22.52 24.51
CA PHE A 32 12.31 -21.36 23.84
C PHE A 32 13.60 -21.77 23.15
N GLU A 33 13.45 -22.30 21.96
CA GLU A 33 14.51 -22.28 20.98
C GLU A 33 14.63 -20.83 20.51
N GLU A 34 15.85 -20.29 20.47
CA GLU A 34 16.11 -19.04 19.77
C GLU A 34 15.83 -19.35 18.30
N GLU A 35 14.56 -19.22 17.92
CA GLU A 35 14.07 -19.52 16.59
C GLU A 35 14.73 -18.51 15.67
N LEU A 36 15.92 -18.86 15.20
CA LEU A 36 16.50 -18.37 13.98
C LEU A 36 15.58 -18.91 12.87
N GLU A 37 14.35 -18.38 12.77
CA GLU A 37 13.51 -18.53 11.58
C GLU A 37 14.29 -17.95 10.39
N GLU A 38 15.27 -18.68 9.86
CA GLU A 38 15.86 -18.40 8.56
C GLU A 38 14.69 -18.44 7.58
N THR A 39 14.16 -17.26 7.30
CA THR A 39 13.16 -17.08 6.29
C THR A 39 13.90 -17.40 4.98
N GLU A 40 13.41 -18.40 4.25
CA GLU A 40 13.99 -18.89 2.99
C GLU A 40 14.07 -17.79 1.90
N GLU A 41 13.54 -16.60 2.17
CA GLU A 41 13.73 -15.39 1.39
C GLU A 41 14.66 -14.45 2.17
N GLY A 42 15.85 -14.18 1.63
CA GLY A 42 16.90 -13.31 2.19
C GLY A 42 16.51 -11.84 2.43
N GLU A 43 15.23 -11.52 2.57
CA GLU A 43 14.76 -10.29 3.17
C GLU A 43 14.99 -10.35 4.67
N ARG A 44 16.08 -9.70 5.12
CA ARG A 44 16.36 -9.38 6.52
C ARG A 44 15.23 -8.53 7.09
N ARG A 45 14.08 -9.14 7.38
CA ARG A 45 13.06 -8.57 8.24
C ARG A 45 13.79 -8.32 9.55
N MET A 46 13.88 -7.06 9.98
CA MET A 46 14.49 -6.73 11.26
C MET A 46 13.84 -7.62 12.31
N ARG A 47 14.57 -8.63 12.79
CA ARG A 47 14.25 -9.20 14.10
C ARG A 47 14.45 -8.05 15.05
N THR A 48 13.34 -7.60 15.59
CA THR A 48 13.35 -6.59 16.61
C THR A 48 13.59 -7.35 17.90
N ASP A 49 14.69 -7.01 18.57
CA ASP A 49 14.97 -7.50 19.93
C ASP A 49 13.77 -7.25 20.86
N ASN A 50 12.95 -6.25 20.52
CA ASN A 50 11.73 -5.87 21.21
C ASN A 50 10.55 -6.77 20.82
N VAL A 51 10.45 -7.93 21.46
CA VAL A 51 9.25 -8.78 21.40
C VAL A 51 8.51 -8.72 22.73
N ILE A 52 7.25 -8.30 22.71
CA ILE A 52 6.35 -8.38 23.85
C ILE A 52 5.94 -9.83 24.04
N ARG A 53 6.17 -10.34 25.25
CA ARG A 53 5.87 -11.71 25.64
C ARG A 53 5.13 -11.72 26.97
N TRP A 54 4.42 -12.81 27.21
CA TRP A 54 3.74 -13.06 28.47
C TRP A 54 3.91 -14.54 28.84
N ARG A 55 3.93 -14.86 30.12
CA ARG A 55 3.92 -16.23 30.62
C ARG A 55 2.87 -16.39 31.70
N ASP A 56 2.31 -17.59 31.80
CA ASP A 56 1.55 -17.95 32.99
C ASP A 56 2.53 -18.08 34.17
N GLY A 57 2.13 -17.61 35.35
CA GLY A 57 3.00 -17.65 36.52
C GLY A 57 3.13 -19.05 37.14
N GLY A 58 2.21 -19.96 36.82
CA GLY A 58 1.98 -21.22 37.51
C GLY A 58 0.72 -21.20 38.39
N GLU A 59 0.53 -22.25 39.19
CA GLU A 59 -0.68 -22.42 40.00
C GLU A 59 -0.80 -21.30 41.05
N GLY A 60 -1.88 -20.53 40.97
CA GLY A 60 -2.18 -19.43 41.91
C GLY A 60 -1.40 -18.12 41.71
N THR A 61 -0.50 -18.03 40.73
CA THR A 61 0.26 -16.80 40.46
C THR A 61 -0.26 -16.05 39.23
N PRO A 62 -0.29 -14.71 39.27
CA PRO A 62 -0.79 -13.93 38.15
C PRO A 62 0.12 -14.05 36.93
N ARG A 63 -0.46 -13.87 35.75
CA ARG A 63 0.29 -13.78 34.49
C ARG A 63 1.33 -12.68 34.56
N GLN A 64 2.49 -12.96 34.01
CA GLN A 64 3.62 -12.04 33.95
C GLN A 64 3.83 -11.60 32.50
N SER A 65 4.17 -10.32 32.31
CA SER A 65 4.57 -9.80 31.00
C SER A 65 5.90 -9.03 31.15
N ASN A 66 6.73 -9.10 30.11
CA ASN A 66 7.96 -8.32 30.03
C ASN A 66 7.72 -6.84 29.67
N ALA A 67 6.48 -6.49 29.33
CA ALA A 67 6.12 -5.16 28.86
C ALA A 67 5.15 -4.45 29.81
N ARG A 68 5.30 -3.13 29.92
CA ARG A 68 4.44 -2.26 30.73
C ARG A 68 4.10 -0.97 29.99
N LEU A 69 2.83 -0.60 30.01
CA LEU A 69 2.37 0.69 29.49
C LEU A 69 2.21 1.66 30.65
N ALA A 70 3.07 2.66 30.73
CA ALA A 70 3.02 3.71 31.75
C ALA A 70 2.30 4.95 31.21
N ARG A 71 1.42 5.53 32.02
CA ARG A 71 0.83 6.86 31.80
C ARG A 71 1.46 7.82 32.81
N TRP A 72 2.05 8.89 32.30
CA TRP A 72 2.70 9.90 33.10
C TRP A 72 1.70 10.98 33.53
N SER A 73 2.08 11.77 34.54
CA SER A 73 1.22 12.83 35.10
C SER A 73 0.88 13.94 34.10
N ASP A 74 1.73 14.13 33.09
CA ASP A 74 1.50 15.06 31.96
C ASP A 74 0.52 14.51 30.91
N GLY A 75 0.00 13.30 31.11
CA GLY A 75 -0.91 12.61 30.19
C GLY A 75 -0.21 11.84 29.07
N SER A 76 1.10 12.00 28.91
CA SER A 76 1.89 11.21 27.95
C SER A 76 1.92 9.74 28.35
N MET A 77 2.21 8.87 27.38
CA MET A 77 2.28 7.43 27.61
C MET A 77 3.57 6.87 27.02
N THR A 78 4.15 5.88 27.71
CA THR A 78 5.33 5.17 27.24
C THR A 78 5.16 3.67 27.42
N LEU A 79 5.58 2.89 26.44
CA LEU A 79 5.67 1.44 26.50
C LEU A 79 7.12 1.05 26.85
N HIS A 80 7.27 0.29 27.92
CA HIS A 80 8.55 -0.26 28.39
C HIS A 80 8.56 -1.74 28.04
N VAL A 81 9.58 -2.20 27.32
CA VAL A 81 9.77 -3.61 26.96
C VAL A 81 11.18 -4.01 27.36
N GLY A 82 11.31 -4.71 28.49
CA GLY A 82 12.63 -4.91 29.11
C GLY A 82 13.32 -3.58 29.40
N ASN A 83 14.47 -3.33 28.74
CA ASN A 83 15.24 -2.10 28.88
C ASN A 83 14.91 -1.02 27.83
N GLU A 84 14.06 -1.35 26.85
CA GLU A 84 13.71 -0.39 25.79
C GLU A 84 12.47 0.40 26.16
N VAL A 85 12.52 1.71 25.87
CA VAL A 85 11.41 2.64 26.09
C VAL A 85 10.94 3.20 24.75
N LEU A 86 9.64 3.04 24.50
CA LEU A 86 8.96 3.55 23.31
C LEU A 86 7.90 4.57 23.74
N THR A 87 7.85 5.71 23.06
CA THR A 87 6.77 6.69 23.23
C THR A 87 5.49 6.16 22.61
N ALA A 88 4.39 6.20 23.36
CA ALA A 88 3.07 5.79 22.91
C ALA A 88 2.24 7.02 22.56
N GLN A 89 1.99 7.23 21.27
CA GLN A 89 1.15 8.31 20.77
C GLN A 89 -0.28 7.82 20.58
N GLN A 90 -1.23 8.56 21.15
CA GLN A 90 -2.65 8.33 20.90
C GLN A 90 -3.04 9.05 19.61
N ILE A 91 -3.43 8.28 18.60
CA ILE A 91 -4.01 8.84 17.37
C ILE A 91 -5.48 9.11 17.68
N GLU A 92 -5.81 10.39 17.91
CA GLU A 92 -7.19 10.82 17.83
C GLU A 92 -7.65 10.74 16.38
N HIS A 93 -8.69 9.96 16.13
CA HIS A 93 -9.38 10.00 14.85
C HIS A 93 -9.89 11.42 14.67
N GLN A 94 -9.47 12.09 13.59
CA GLN A 94 -10.06 13.37 13.20
C GLN A 94 -11.59 13.23 13.28
N LYS A 95 -12.24 14.21 13.92
CA LYS A 95 -13.68 14.25 14.24
C LYS A 95 -14.62 13.93 13.07
N ALA A 96 -14.12 13.88 11.83
CA ALA A 96 -14.82 13.60 10.60
C ALA A 96 -15.14 12.12 10.32
N GLN A 97 -14.43 11.14 10.91
CA GLN A 97 -14.75 9.72 10.74
C GLN A 97 -14.93 9.00 12.08
N ARG A 98 -16.17 8.98 12.57
CA ARG A 98 -16.61 8.13 13.69
C ARG A 98 -16.78 6.67 13.26
N SER A 99 -15.77 6.08 12.64
CA SER A 99 -15.75 4.62 12.45
C SER A 99 -15.49 3.97 13.81
N SER A 100 -16.54 3.50 14.48
CA SER A 100 -16.38 2.71 15.71
C SER A 100 -15.81 1.34 15.35
N THR A 101 -14.50 1.15 15.60
CA THR A 101 -13.91 -0.18 15.46
C THR A 101 -14.42 -1.05 16.59
N GLN A 102 -14.97 -2.23 16.28
CA GLN A 102 -15.52 -3.16 17.27
C GLN A 102 -14.70 -4.44 17.29
N LEU A 103 -14.49 -4.99 18.47
CA LEU A 103 -13.79 -6.26 18.66
C LEU A 103 -14.80 -7.40 18.70
N PHE A 104 -14.68 -8.33 17.75
CA PHE A 104 -15.47 -9.55 17.71
C PHE A 104 -14.60 -10.78 17.93
N LEU A 105 -15.08 -11.71 18.75
CA LEU A 105 -14.53 -13.04 18.89
C LEU A 105 -15.32 -14.01 18.01
N ARG A 106 -14.62 -14.79 17.17
CA ARG A 106 -15.22 -15.84 16.36
C ARG A 106 -15.06 -17.19 17.04
N HIS A 107 -16.18 -17.85 17.36
CA HIS A 107 -16.21 -19.19 17.93
C HIS A 107 -16.17 -20.28 16.85
N LYS A 108 -15.82 -21.52 17.23
CA LYS A 108 -15.66 -22.69 16.31
C LYS A 108 -16.96 -23.18 15.64
N GLY A 109 -18.06 -22.45 15.73
CA GLY A 109 -19.39 -22.82 15.21
C GLY A 109 -20.12 -21.68 14.51
N SER A 110 -19.40 -20.72 13.92
CA SER A 110 -19.96 -19.55 13.20
C SER A 110 -20.61 -18.45 14.06
N ASN A 111 -20.57 -18.57 15.39
CA ASN A 111 -21.05 -17.49 16.27
C ASN A 111 -20.00 -16.38 16.40
N LEU A 112 -20.45 -15.13 16.35
CA LEU A 112 -19.66 -13.93 16.62
C LEU A 112 -20.12 -13.33 17.96
N GLU A 113 -19.17 -13.09 18.86
CA GLU A 113 -19.41 -12.44 20.15
C GLU A 113 -18.75 -11.06 20.13
N CYS A 114 -19.53 -9.99 20.33
CA CYS A 114 -18.98 -8.64 20.44
C CYS A 114 -18.40 -8.43 21.85
N HIS A 115 -17.10 -8.16 21.93
CA HIS A 115 -16.40 -7.92 23.20
C HIS A 115 -16.34 -6.43 23.57
N GLY A 116 -16.62 -5.53 22.62
CA GLY A 116 -16.70 -4.09 22.89
C GLY A 116 -16.17 -3.22 21.76
N VAL A 117 -16.23 -1.91 21.99
CA VAL A 117 -15.79 -0.88 21.05
C VAL A 117 -14.37 -0.43 21.39
N LEU A 118 -13.51 -0.36 20.38
CA LEU A 118 -12.14 0.16 20.45
C LEU A 118 -12.20 1.68 20.22
N HIS A 119 -12.09 2.45 21.29
CA HIS A 119 -12.25 3.91 21.24
C HIS A 119 -10.96 4.65 20.88
N LYS A 120 -9.80 4.07 21.19
CA LYS A 120 -8.50 4.75 21.10
C LYS A 120 -7.53 3.94 20.28
N LYS A 121 -6.77 4.60 19.43
CA LYS A 121 -5.69 3.99 18.66
C LYS A 121 -4.34 4.44 19.19
N LEU A 122 -3.43 3.50 19.41
CA LEU A 122 -2.06 3.76 19.86
C LEU A 122 -1.06 3.34 18.78
N THR A 123 -0.02 4.17 18.64
CA THR A 123 1.17 3.87 17.86
C THR A 123 2.41 4.12 18.69
N PHE A 124 3.42 3.27 18.51
CA PHE A 124 4.68 3.37 19.24
C PHE A 124 5.79 3.93 18.36
N GLN A 125 6.62 4.79 18.95
CA GLN A 125 7.79 5.39 18.32
C GLN A 125 8.99 5.29 19.27
N PRO A 126 10.24 5.21 18.76
CA PRO A 126 11.43 5.23 19.61
C PRO A 126 11.46 6.52 20.45
N ALA A 127 11.73 6.39 21.75
CA ALA A 127 11.74 7.55 22.66
C ALA A 127 13.00 8.41 22.53
N SER A 128 14.11 7.86 22.01
CA SER A 128 15.39 8.55 21.85
C SER A 128 16.11 8.11 20.58
N ILE A 129 16.95 8.98 20.04
CA ILE A 129 17.79 8.76 18.84
C ILE A 129 18.95 7.79 19.14
N ASP A 130 19.40 7.75 20.40
CA ASP A 130 20.51 6.91 20.82
C ASP A 130 20.11 5.45 21.05
N SER A 131 18.80 5.15 21.07
CA SER A 131 18.33 3.80 21.36
C SER A 131 18.69 2.84 20.22
N LYS A 132 18.98 1.58 20.59
CA LYS A 132 19.25 0.51 19.60
C LYS A 132 18.10 0.41 18.61
N THR A 133 16.87 0.53 19.08
CA THR A 133 15.66 0.50 18.27
C THR A 133 15.59 1.65 17.27
N HIS A 134 15.96 2.86 17.67
CA HIS A 134 15.99 4.01 16.76
C HIS A 134 17.00 3.79 15.64
N ARG A 135 18.24 3.41 15.98
CA ARG A 135 19.29 3.14 14.98
C ARG A 135 18.86 2.05 14.01
N ALA A 136 18.27 0.99 14.54
CA ALA A 136 17.79 -0.13 13.77
C ALA A 136 16.65 0.31 12.82
N LEU A 137 15.67 1.09 13.31
CA LEU A 137 14.58 1.66 12.50
C LEU A 137 15.12 2.53 11.37
N THR A 138 16.01 3.46 11.68
CA THR A 138 16.63 4.38 10.71
C THR A 138 17.38 3.61 9.63
N LYS A 139 18.13 2.55 9.99
CA LYS A 139 18.80 1.67 9.03
C LYS A 139 17.80 1.02 8.06
N HIS A 140 16.68 0.52 8.56
CA HIS A 140 15.67 -0.12 7.71
C HIS A 140 14.94 0.87 6.82
N ILE A 141 14.63 2.07 7.32
CA ILE A 141 14.08 3.16 6.50
C ILE A 141 15.07 3.47 5.36
N ALA A 142 16.35 3.67 5.67
CA ALA A 142 17.38 3.92 4.65
C ALA A 142 17.45 2.81 3.60
N GLN A 143 17.46 1.53 4.02
CA GLN A 143 17.47 0.38 3.12
C GLN A 143 16.22 0.31 2.21
N ALA A 144 15.04 0.58 2.77
CA ALA A 144 13.79 0.59 2.00
C ALA A 144 13.74 1.74 0.97
N HIS A 145 14.40 2.87 1.27
CA HIS A 145 14.44 4.02 0.38
C HIS A 145 15.58 3.96 -0.67
N THR A 146 16.67 3.21 -0.41
CA THR A 146 17.77 3.05 -1.38
C THR A 146 17.38 2.36 -2.69
N GLY A 147 16.32 1.55 -2.71
CA GLY A 147 15.84 0.88 -3.93
C GLY A 147 14.82 1.68 -4.76
N LYS A 148 14.30 2.80 -4.23
CA LYS A 148 13.21 3.59 -4.84
C LYS A 148 13.65 4.97 -5.28
N GLU A 149 14.91 5.13 -5.68
CA GLU A 149 15.28 6.29 -6.49
C GLU A 149 14.56 6.16 -7.84
N ARG A 150 13.43 6.87 -7.97
CA ARG A 150 12.85 7.17 -9.28
C ARG A 150 13.93 7.94 -10.02
N LYS A 151 14.78 7.24 -10.78
CA LYS A 151 15.80 7.86 -11.63
C LYS A 151 15.05 8.81 -12.56
N ILE A 152 15.01 10.08 -12.21
CA ILE A 152 14.58 11.13 -13.13
C ILE A 152 15.66 11.09 -14.20
N LYS A 153 15.38 10.43 -15.33
CA LYS A 153 16.25 10.48 -16.50
C LYS A 153 16.25 11.94 -16.96
N MET A 154 17.25 12.70 -16.53
CA MET A 154 17.59 13.99 -17.12
C MET A 154 18.04 13.71 -18.55
N THR A 155 17.11 13.74 -19.50
CA THR A 155 17.46 13.91 -20.91
C THR A 155 17.90 15.35 -21.07
N ALA A 156 19.20 15.60 -20.91
CA ALA A 156 19.82 16.85 -21.32
C ALA A 156 19.78 16.90 -22.86
N THR A 157 18.70 17.46 -23.39
CA THR A 157 18.53 17.74 -24.83
C THR A 157 19.56 18.79 -25.22
N THR A 158 20.75 18.33 -25.61
CA THR A 158 21.87 19.17 -26.09
C THR A 158 21.62 19.64 -27.54
N VAL A 159 20.53 19.19 -28.16
CA VAL A 159 20.16 19.53 -29.54
C VAL A 159 18.84 20.26 -29.56
N ASN A 160 18.83 21.45 -30.14
CA ASN A 160 17.68 22.37 -30.19
C ASN A 160 16.38 21.65 -30.68
N PRO A 161 15.34 21.51 -29.82
CA PRO A 161 14.19 20.63 -30.05
C PRO A 161 13.32 21.02 -31.27
N GLU A 162 13.42 22.26 -31.73
CA GLU A 162 12.71 22.72 -32.93
C GLU A 162 13.25 22.09 -34.22
N LYS A 163 14.56 21.78 -34.28
CA LYS A 163 15.18 21.25 -35.50
C LYS A 163 14.75 19.80 -35.76
N GLU A 164 14.66 18.98 -34.72
CA GLU A 164 14.20 17.59 -34.83
C GLU A 164 12.72 17.52 -35.21
N LYS A 165 11.90 18.44 -34.69
CA LYS A 165 10.49 18.52 -35.06
C LYS A 165 10.32 18.84 -36.55
N LEU A 166 11.09 19.79 -37.07
CA LEU A 166 11.06 20.18 -38.48
C LEU A 166 11.54 19.06 -39.41
N GLU A 167 12.59 18.32 -39.03
CA GLU A 167 13.08 17.18 -39.80
C GLU A 167 12.06 16.04 -39.85
N LYS A 168 11.41 15.73 -38.72
CA LYS A 168 10.35 14.72 -38.68
C LYS A 168 9.11 15.14 -39.46
N GLU A 169 8.74 16.43 -39.43
CA GLU A 169 7.63 16.98 -40.20
C GLU A 169 7.90 16.87 -41.70
N LYS A 170 9.12 17.21 -42.16
CA LYS A 170 9.51 17.01 -43.56
C LYS A 170 9.49 15.54 -44.00
N ILE A 171 10.02 14.64 -43.18
CA ILE A 171 10.01 13.20 -43.48
C ILE A 171 8.57 12.68 -43.55
N TRP A 172 7.70 13.16 -42.66
CA TRP A 172 6.28 12.80 -42.66
C TRP A 172 5.55 13.35 -43.89
N GLU A 173 5.76 14.60 -44.26
CA GLU A 173 5.19 15.20 -45.47
C GLU A 173 5.63 14.47 -46.74
N ASP A 174 6.92 14.16 -46.87
CA ASP A 174 7.45 13.43 -48.02
C ASP A 174 6.88 12.01 -48.09
N ASN A 175 6.78 11.30 -46.96
CA ASN A 175 6.19 9.97 -46.93
C ASN A 175 4.69 10.01 -47.23
N ASN A 176 3.96 10.96 -46.67
CA ASN A 176 2.53 11.15 -46.93
C ASN A 176 2.27 11.53 -48.40
N ARG A 177 3.14 12.34 -49.01
CA ARG A 177 3.09 12.66 -50.44
C ARG A 177 3.37 11.44 -51.32
N LEU A 178 4.30 10.58 -50.91
CA LEU A 178 4.61 9.33 -51.61
C LEU A 178 3.45 8.33 -51.49
N GLU A 179 2.84 8.23 -50.32
CA GLU A 179 1.65 7.41 -50.07
C GLU A 179 0.44 7.91 -50.87
N ALA A 180 0.18 9.21 -50.89
CA ALA A 180 -0.89 9.79 -51.72
C ALA A 180 -0.67 9.54 -53.22
N ARG A 181 0.58 9.60 -53.70
CA ARG A 181 0.93 9.23 -55.09
C ARG A 181 0.71 7.74 -55.37
N ARG A 182 1.09 6.86 -54.43
CA ARG A 182 0.84 5.41 -54.52
C ARG A 182 -0.65 5.09 -54.51
N GLN A 183 -1.43 5.81 -53.72
CA GLN A 183 -2.87 5.63 -53.62
C GLN A 183 -3.58 6.12 -54.89
N ALA A 184 -3.23 7.30 -55.40
CA ALA A 184 -3.75 7.80 -56.67
C ALA A 184 -3.42 6.88 -57.87
N HIS A 185 -2.27 6.19 -57.85
CA HIS A 185 -1.97 5.17 -58.86
C HIS A 185 -2.85 3.91 -58.69
N ARG A 186 -3.10 3.47 -57.45
CA ARG A 186 -4.01 2.35 -57.16
C ARG A 186 -5.46 2.66 -57.54
N ASP A 187 -5.91 3.89 -57.32
CA ASP A 187 -7.26 4.34 -57.65
C ASP A 187 -7.44 4.58 -59.15
N ARG A 188 -6.35 4.82 -59.90
CA ARG A 188 -6.38 4.82 -61.37
C ARG A 188 -6.50 3.42 -61.97
N ASP A 189 -5.91 2.42 -61.31
CA ASP A 189 -5.99 1.02 -61.73
C ASP A 189 -7.30 0.34 -61.27
N ARG A 190 -8.00 0.90 -60.27
CA ARG A 190 -9.39 0.57 -59.94
C ARG A 190 -10.35 1.50 -60.71
N GLY A 191 -10.74 1.09 -61.91
CA GLY A 191 -11.88 1.70 -62.60
C GLY A 191 -13.14 1.71 -61.73
N PRO A 192 -14.12 2.61 -61.97
CA PRO A 192 -15.27 2.80 -61.09
C PRO A 192 -16.07 1.50 -60.98
N GLU A 193 -16.11 0.91 -59.79
CA GLU A 193 -17.04 -0.17 -59.49
C GLU A 193 -18.45 0.41 -59.48
N LEU A 194 -19.32 -0.17 -60.32
CA LEU A 194 -20.74 0.15 -60.39
C LEU A 194 -21.39 -0.21 -59.05
N SER A 195 -21.44 0.74 -58.12
CA SER A 195 -22.20 0.60 -56.87
C SER A 195 -23.69 0.73 -57.15
N ALA A 196 -24.50 -0.08 -56.47
CA ALA A 196 -25.96 -0.14 -56.62
C ALA A 196 -26.67 1.24 -56.49
N ASP A 197 -26.08 2.20 -55.77
CA ASP A 197 -26.58 3.58 -55.67
C ASP A 197 -26.65 4.36 -56.99
N PHE A 198 -25.99 3.90 -58.07
CA PHE A 198 -26.05 4.57 -59.39
C PHE A 198 -27.24 4.08 -60.25
N LEU A 199 -27.85 2.93 -59.91
CA LEU A 199 -28.92 2.33 -60.72
C LEU A 199 -30.34 2.63 -60.21
N ASP A 200 -30.49 3.22 -59.03
CA ASP A 200 -31.79 3.53 -58.40
C ASP A 200 -32.24 5.00 -58.58
N ALA A 201 -31.55 5.77 -59.43
CA ALA A 201 -32.00 7.10 -59.86
C ALA A 201 -32.82 6.98 -61.16
N ASP A 202 -33.95 6.27 -61.08
CA ASP A 202 -34.92 6.11 -62.16
C ASP A 202 -35.85 7.33 -62.29
N ASP A 203 -35.93 7.84 -63.51
CA ASP A 203 -37.18 8.12 -64.26
C ASP A 203 -38.29 8.95 -63.57
N ASP A 204 -38.16 10.28 -63.61
CA ASP A 204 -39.31 11.20 -63.56
C ASP A 204 -39.09 12.48 -64.41
N GLY A 205 -39.75 12.59 -65.57
CA GLY A 205 -39.86 13.89 -66.26
C GLY A 205 -40.02 13.90 -67.78
N GLU A 206 -41.07 13.24 -68.27
CA GLU A 206 -41.99 13.67 -69.35
C GLU A 206 -41.44 14.45 -70.57
N LEU A 207 -41.55 13.78 -71.73
CA LEU A 207 -41.41 14.29 -73.09
C LEU A 207 -42.36 15.46 -73.38
N ASP A 208 -41.86 16.50 -74.06
CA ASP A 208 -42.72 17.33 -74.91
C ASP A 208 -42.06 17.54 -76.26
N GLY A 209 -42.76 17.12 -77.31
CA GLY A 209 -42.31 17.14 -78.69
C GLY A 209 -42.89 18.34 -79.45
N ASN A 210 -42.49 18.48 -80.71
CA ASN A 210 -43.47 18.62 -81.77
C ASN A 210 -42.85 18.42 -83.16
N LEU A 211 -43.61 17.68 -83.97
CA LEU A 211 -44.18 18.26 -85.18
C LEU A 211 -45.43 19.02 -84.75
#